data_AF-A0A9J6EMP9-F1
#
_entry.id   AF-A0A9J6EMP9-F1
#
_cell.length_a   1.000
_cell.length_b   1.000
_cell.length_c   1.000
_cell.angle_alpha   90.00
_cell.angle_beta   90.00
_cell.angle_gamma   90.00
#
_symmetry.space_group_name_H-M   'P 1'
#
loop_
_entity.id
_entity.type
_entity.pdbx_description
1 polymer ?
#
loop_
_entity_poly.entity_id
_entity_poly.type
_entity_poly.pdbx_seq_one_letter_code
_entity_poly.pdbx_strand_id
1 'polypeptide(L)'
;MWSHRVRIRNPTAKFFDIAELEEKEYEAANVTVKLPSGDKVDCRTYFYLTSRPGKENMPSLLYKAVIVAGAIEHKLPNSYIQELVKIPDNGKTQDSNIGVDIDKLRSYVNGYLSL
;
A
#
# COMPACT_ATOMS: atom_id res chain seq x y z
N MET A 1 3.30 -1.28 -12.25
CA MET A 1 2.91 -0.96 -10.87
C MET A 1 3.80 0.18 -10.38
N TRP A 2 3.22 1.25 -9.83
CA TRP A 2 3.97 2.36 -9.22
C TRP A 2 4.00 2.21 -7.70
N SER A 3 5.06 2.71 -7.05
CA SER A 3 5.20 2.66 -5.60
C SER A 3 6.09 3.79 -5.08
N HIS A 4 6.08 4.02 -3.77
CA HIS A 4 7.08 4.83 -3.09
C HIS A 4 8.20 3.95 -2.54
N ARG A 5 9.44 4.45 -2.59
CA ARG A 5 10.61 3.76 -2.05
C ARG A 5 11.10 4.44 -0.78
N VAL A 6 11.05 3.72 0.32
CA VAL A 6 11.70 4.13 1.57
C VAL A 6 13.15 3.64 1.57
N ARG A 7 14.12 4.56 1.70
CA ARG A 7 15.54 4.20 1.85
C ARG A 7 15.91 4.18 3.32
N ILE A 8 16.06 2.99 3.89
CA ILE A 8 16.50 2.81 5.27
C ILE A 8 18.03 2.69 5.28
N ARG A 9 18.70 3.68 5.87
CA ARG A 9 20.16 3.69 6.07
C ARG A 9 20.49 3.29 7.50
N ASN A 10 20.13 2.08 7.87
CA ASN A 10 20.43 1.55 9.19
C ASN A 10 21.01 0.14 9.02
N PRO A 11 22.34 -0.05 9.20
CA PRO A 11 22.99 -1.34 9.04
C PRO A 11 22.57 -2.36 10.10
N THR A 12 21.95 -1.91 11.20
CA THR A 12 21.43 -2.78 12.27
C THR A 12 19.90 -2.91 12.23
N ALA A 13 19.23 -2.31 11.24
CA ALA A 13 17.79 -2.49 11.08
C ALA A 13 17.49 -3.97 10.84
N LYS A 14 16.76 -4.57 11.77
CA LYS A 14 16.08 -5.84 11.55
C LYS A 14 14.80 -5.53 10.81
N PHE A 15 14.76 -5.89 9.53
CA PHE A 15 13.49 -6.02 8.83
C PHE A 15 12.86 -7.29 9.38
N PHE A 16 11.88 -7.15 10.26
CA PHE A 16 11.01 -8.28 10.56
C PHE A 16 10.40 -8.68 9.22
N ASP A 17 10.65 -9.93 8.81
CA ASP A 17 9.96 -10.44 7.63
C ASP A 17 8.48 -10.35 7.97
N ILE A 18 7.66 -9.74 7.10
CA ILE A 18 6.21 -9.71 7.34
C ILE A 18 5.70 -11.16 7.47
N ALA A 19 6.41 -12.12 6.85
CA ALA A 19 6.21 -13.56 7.02
C ALA A 19 6.53 -14.12 8.42
N GLU A 20 7.37 -13.44 9.23
CA GLU A 20 7.68 -13.81 10.62
C GLU A 20 6.66 -13.20 11.61
N LEU A 21 5.91 -12.16 11.20
CA LEU A 21 4.80 -11.58 11.95
C LEU A 21 3.53 -12.42 11.74
N GLU A 22 3.53 -13.63 12.30
CA GLU A 22 2.42 -14.58 12.52
C GLU A 22 1.54 -15.03 11.33
N GLU A 23 1.50 -14.36 10.19
CA GLU A 23 0.72 -14.75 9.03
C GLU A 23 1.66 -15.19 7.89
N LYS A 24 1.84 -16.51 7.75
CA LYS A 24 2.57 -17.21 6.65
C LYS A 24 2.00 -16.94 5.25
N GLU A 25 1.29 -15.84 5.06
CA GLU A 25 0.54 -15.48 3.88
C GLU A 25 1.27 -14.43 3.03
N TYR A 26 2.46 -13.98 3.40
CA TYR A 26 3.32 -13.15 2.55
C TYR A 26 4.69 -13.81 2.30
N GLU A 27 5.21 -13.66 1.08
CA GLU A 27 6.58 -14.00 0.73
C GLU A 27 7.38 -12.75 0.38
N ALA A 28 8.63 -12.74 0.79
CA ALA A 28 9.54 -11.65 0.53
C ALA A 28 10.31 -11.88 -0.77
N ALA A 29 10.39 -10.85 -1.61
CA ALA A 29 11.03 -10.89 -2.92
C ALA A 29 11.94 -9.69 -3.14
N ASN A 30 12.92 -9.84 -4.04
CA ASN A 30 13.73 -8.73 -4.53
C ASN A 30 13.28 -8.37 -5.94
N VAL A 31 13.03 -7.09 -6.18
CA VAL A 31 12.59 -6.57 -7.48
C VAL A 31 13.51 -5.43 -7.92
N THR A 32 13.84 -5.40 -9.21
CA THR A 32 14.57 -4.28 -9.81
C THR A 32 13.57 -3.23 -10.30
N VAL A 33 13.62 -2.04 -9.71
CA VAL A 33 12.72 -0.92 -10.01
C VAL A 33 13.45 0.11 -10.87
N LYS A 34 12.76 0.64 -11.89
CA LYS A 34 13.23 1.77 -12.69
C LYS A 34 12.74 3.08 -12.08
N LEU A 35 13.66 3.97 -11.73
CA LEU A 35 13.35 5.31 -11.24
C LEU A 35 12.95 6.25 -12.38
N PRO A 36 12.29 7.38 -12.08
CA PRO A 36 12.02 8.42 -13.08
C PRO A 36 13.30 8.96 -13.77
N SER A 37 14.45 8.92 -13.07
CA SER A 37 15.76 9.26 -13.66
C SER A 37 16.22 8.28 -14.73
N GLY A 38 15.64 7.08 -14.79
CA GLY A 38 16.09 5.97 -15.64
C GLY A 38 16.95 4.95 -14.90
N ASP A 39 17.48 5.28 -13.72
CA ASP A 39 18.30 4.39 -12.92
C ASP A 39 17.53 3.15 -12.48
N LYS A 40 18.25 2.03 -12.34
CA LYS A 40 17.71 0.78 -11.79
C LYS A 40 18.21 0.58 -10.37
N VAL A 41 17.30 0.20 -9.49
CA VAL A 41 17.61 -0.10 -8.08
C VAL A 41 16.93 -1.38 -7.65
N ASP A 42 17.65 -2.21 -6.91
CA ASP A 42 17.07 -3.40 -6.30
C ASP A 42 16.41 -3.05 -4.97
N CYS A 43 15.18 -3.53 -4.79
CA CYS A 43 14.36 -3.26 -3.62
C CYS A 43 13.77 -4.57 -3.09
N ARG A 44 13.71 -4.70 -1.76
CA ARG A 44 12.95 -5.73 -1.08
C ARG A 44 11.46 -5.35 -1.11
N THR A 45 10.59 -6.30 -1.43
CA THR A 45 9.14 -6.16 -1.40
C THR A 45 8.50 -7.45 -0.90
N TYR A 46 7.18 -7.44 -0.70
CA TYR A 46 6.42 -8.57 -0.17
C TYR A 46 5.18 -8.80 -1.02
N PHE A 47 4.92 -10.06 -1.36
CA PHE A 47 3.75 -10.48 -2.13
C PHE A 47 2.89 -11.41 -1.30
N TYR A 48 1.58 -11.29 -1.42
CA TYR A 48 0.65 -12.19 -0.74
C TYR A 48 0.61 -13.56 -1.44
N LEU A 49 0.78 -14.64 -0.68
CA LEU A 49 0.95 -16.02 -1.12
C LEU A 49 -0.36 -16.73 -1.48
N THR A 50 -1.49 -16.36 -0.89
CA THR A 50 -2.75 -17.06 -1.11
C THR A 50 -3.75 -16.23 -1.90
N SER A 51 -3.81 -16.40 -3.22
CA SER A 51 -5.05 -16.08 -3.92
C SER A 51 -6.09 -17.12 -3.52
N ARG A 52 -7.02 -16.81 -2.62
CA ARG A 52 -8.17 -17.68 -2.34
C ARG A 52 -9.26 -17.34 -3.36
N PRO A 53 -9.42 -18.12 -4.45
CA PRO A 53 -10.51 -17.90 -5.39
C PRO A 53 -11.85 -18.04 -4.65
N GLY A 54 -12.75 -17.07 -4.84
CA GLY A 54 -14.14 -17.14 -4.37
C GLY A 54 -14.50 -16.36 -3.10
N LYS A 55 -13.55 -15.71 -2.40
CA LYS A 55 -13.87 -14.63 -1.45
C LYS A 55 -13.82 -13.29 -2.18
N GLU A 56 -14.75 -12.39 -1.87
CA GLU A 56 -14.67 -10.99 -2.26
C GLU A 56 -13.40 -10.39 -1.64
N ASN A 57 -12.28 -10.45 -2.36
CA ASN A 57 -10.98 -9.89 -1.96
C ASN A 57 -10.95 -8.36 -2.15
N MET A 58 -12.08 -7.71 -1.90
CA MET A 58 -12.18 -6.26 -1.96
C MET A 58 -11.52 -5.67 -0.72
N PRO A 59 -10.62 -4.68 -0.85
CA PRO A 59 -10.12 -3.94 0.30
C PRO A 59 -11.28 -3.29 1.06
N SER A 60 -11.07 -3.03 2.35
CA SER A 60 -11.92 -2.09 3.06
C SER A 60 -11.78 -0.69 2.46
N LEU A 61 -12.83 0.12 2.58
CA LEU A 61 -12.78 1.52 2.14
C LEU A 61 -11.67 2.28 2.88
N LEU A 62 -11.49 1.99 4.17
CA LEU A 62 -10.42 2.57 4.99
C LEU A 62 -9.02 2.20 4.47
N TYR A 63 -8.77 0.92 4.19
CA TYR A 63 -7.46 0.46 3.68
C TYR A 63 -7.15 1.07 2.31
N LYS A 64 -8.15 1.10 1.42
CA LYS A 64 -8.05 1.76 0.12
C LYS A 64 -7.74 3.26 0.25
N ALA A 65 -8.39 3.95 1.19
CA ALA A 65 -8.13 5.38 1.44
C ALA A 65 -6.70 5.63 1.93
N VAL A 66 -6.16 4.79 2.82
CA VAL A 66 -4.76 4.89 3.27
C VAL A 66 -3.79 4.73 2.09
N ILE A 67 -4.02 3.76 1.20
CA ILE A 67 -3.20 3.55 0.00
C ILE A 67 -3.25 4.78 -0.92
N VAL A 68 -4.45 5.31 -1.19
CA VAL A 68 -4.62 6.48 -2.05
C VAL A 68 -3.98 7.72 -1.43
N ALA A 69 -4.14 7.94 -0.12
CA ALA A 69 -3.52 9.04 0.59
C ALA A 69 -1.98 8.99 0.51
N GLY A 70 -1.38 7.82 0.74
CA GLY A 70 0.07 7.64 0.60
C GLY A 70 0.56 7.88 -0.84
N ALA A 71 -0.21 7.46 -1.84
CA ALA A 71 0.11 7.73 -3.24
C ALA A 71 0.09 9.24 -3.57
N ILE A 72 -0.89 9.98 -3.04
CA ILE A 72 -0.99 11.44 -3.16
C ILE A 72 0.17 12.13 -2.44
N GLU A 73 0.39 11.79 -1.17
CA GLU A 73 1.45 12.37 -0.33
C GLU A 73 2.84 12.22 -0.98
N HIS A 74 3.11 11.05 -1.54
CA HIS A 74 4.38 10.75 -2.20
C HIS A 74 4.43 11.11 -3.69
N LYS A 75 3.43 11.85 -4.20
CA LYS A 75 3.39 12.39 -5.56
C LYS A 75 3.55 11.31 -6.64
N LEU A 76 2.90 10.16 -6.46
CA LEU A 76 2.83 9.16 -7.52
C LEU A 76 2.05 9.74 -8.72
N PRO A 77 2.27 9.22 -9.95
CA PRO A 77 1.60 9.75 -11.13
C PRO A 77 0.08 9.76 -10.98
N ASN A 78 -0.57 10.84 -11.39
CA ASN A 78 -2.03 10.98 -11.25
C ASN A 78 -2.80 9.85 -11.95
N SER A 79 -2.32 9.38 -13.11
CA SER A 79 -2.91 8.23 -13.80
C SER A 79 -2.96 6.98 -12.92
N TYR A 80 -1.92 6.74 -12.12
CA TYR A 80 -1.88 5.62 -11.18
C TYR A 80 -2.80 5.82 -9.98
N ILE A 81 -2.89 7.05 -9.46
CA ILE A 81 -3.85 7.38 -8.39
C ILE A 81 -5.28 7.08 -8.87
N GLN A 82 -5.61 7.44 -10.11
CA GLN A 82 -6.92 7.14 -10.70
C GLN A 82 -7.16 5.62 -10.88
N GLU A 83 -6.12 4.83 -11.16
CA GLU A 83 -6.23 3.37 -11.17
C GLU A 83 -6.54 2.81 -9.77
N LEU A 84 -5.87 3.31 -8.72
CA LEU A 84 -6.12 2.91 -7.34
C LEU A 84 -7.55 3.22 -6.88
N VAL A 85 -8.08 4.40 -7.25
CA VAL A 85 -9.45 4.81 -6.92
C VAL A 85 -10.50 3.89 -7.55
N LYS A 86 -10.23 3.36 -8.74
CA LYS A 86 -11.16 2.48 -9.47
C LYS A 86 -11.25 1.06 -8.90
N ILE A 87 -10.35 0.66 -8.01
CA ILE A 87 -10.40 -0.66 -7.36
C ILE A 87 -11.68 -0.74 -6.52
N PRO A 88 -12.57 -1.72 -6.74
CA PRO A 88 -13.78 -1.86 -5.93
C PRO A 88 -13.42 -2.18 -4.48
N ASP A 89 -14.18 -1.62 -3.53
CA ASP A 89 -14.04 -1.85 -2.10
C ASP A 89 -15.34 -2.39 -1.51
N ASN A 90 -15.26 -2.97 -0.31
CA ASN A 90 -16.42 -3.55 0.38
C ASN A 90 -17.15 -2.55 1.29
N GLY A 91 -16.86 -1.25 1.19
CA GLY A 91 -17.51 -0.19 1.97
C GLY A 91 -17.17 -0.15 3.48
N LYS A 92 -16.34 -1.07 4.00
CA LYS A 92 -16.01 -1.09 5.43
C LYS A 92 -15.13 0.10 5.81
N THR A 93 -15.61 0.91 6.73
CA THR A 93 -14.93 2.11 7.27
C THR A 93 -14.46 1.95 8.71
N GLN A 94 -14.95 0.93 9.42
CA GLN A 94 -14.61 0.66 10.81
C GLN A 94 -14.26 -0.80 10.98
N ASP A 95 -13.02 -1.04 11.40
CA ASP A 95 -12.68 -2.12 12.31
C ASP A 95 -11.26 -1.86 12.81
N SER A 96 -11.08 -1.98 14.12
CA SER A 96 -9.85 -1.89 14.89
C SER A 96 -9.29 -0.50 15.22
N ASN A 97 -8.72 -0.44 16.43
CA ASN A 97 -8.06 0.65 17.14
C ASN A 97 -6.77 1.09 16.41
N ILE A 98 -6.84 1.26 15.10
CA ILE A 98 -5.75 1.67 14.24
C ILE A 98 -5.61 3.17 14.48
N GLY A 99 -4.45 3.62 14.96
CA GLY A 99 -4.13 5.02 15.25
C GLY A 99 -4.05 5.91 14.01
N VAL A 100 -5.06 5.85 13.14
CA VAL A 100 -5.23 6.66 11.94
C VAL A 100 -6.21 7.77 12.26
N ASP A 101 -5.76 9.00 12.05
CA ASP A 101 -6.61 10.18 12.11
C ASP A 101 -7.52 10.23 10.88
N ILE A 102 -8.79 9.87 11.08
CA ILE A 102 -9.80 9.75 10.01
C ILE A 102 -10.13 11.10 9.38
N ASP A 103 -10.19 12.17 10.18
CA ASP A 103 -10.51 13.50 9.66
C ASP A 103 -9.37 14.04 8.78
N LYS A 104 -8.13 13.83 9.23
CA LYS A 104 -6.96 14.11 8.41
C LYS A 104 -6.98 13.27 7.15
N LEU A 105 -7.22 11.95 7.23
CA LEU A 105 -7.27 11.07 6.07
C LEU A 105 -8.34 11.52 5.04
N ARG A 106 -9.54 11.86 5.53
CA ARG A 106 -10.64 12.40 4.71
C ARG A 106 -10.20 13.66 3.94
N SER A 107 -9.45 14.56 4.58
CA SER A 107 -8.93 15.76 3.92
C SER A 107 -7.97 15.46 2.77
N TYR A 108 -7.13 14.41 2.90
CA TYR A 108 -6.15 14.03 1.86
C TYR A 108 -6.81 13.39 0.64
N VAL A 109 -7.85 12.58 0.85
CA VAL A 109 -8.52 11.83 -0.22
C VAL A 109 -9.74 12.54 -0.77
N ASN A 110 -10.06 13.75 -0.29
CA ASN A 110 -11.18 14.54 -0.77
C ASN A 110 -11.08 14.76 -2.29
N GLY A 111 -12.18 14.50 -3.01
CA GLY A 111 -12.22 14.53 -4.47
C GLY A 111 -11.75 13.25 -5.16
N TYR A 112 -11.21 12.28 -4.42
CA TYR A 112 -10.84 10.94 -4.93
C TYR A 112 -11.75 9.85 -4.36
N LEU A 113 -12.04 9.90 -3.05
CA LEU A 113 -12.86 8.92 -2.35
C LEU A 113 -13.82 9.62 -1.38
N SER A 114 -14.97 8.99 -1.12
CA SER A 114 -15.93 9.44 -0.10
C SER A 114 -15.77 8.57 1.14
N LEU A 115 -14.89 8.99 2.06
CA LEU A 115 -14.61 8.32 3.34
C LEU A 115 -15.54 8.80 4.47
#